data_AF-A0A838NFX0-F1
#
_entry.id   AF-A0A838NFX0-F1
#
_cell.length_a   1.000
_cell.length_b   1.000
_cell.length_c   1.000
_cell.angle_alpha   90.00
_cell.angle_beta   90.00
_cell.angle_gamma   90.00
#
_symmetry.space_group_name_H-M   'P 1'
#
loop_
_entity.id
_entity.type
_entity.pdbx_description
1 polymer ?
#
loop_
_entity_poly.entity_id
_entity_poly.type
_entity_poly.pdbx_seq_one_letter_code
_entity_poly.pdbx_strand_id
1 'polypeptide(L)'
;VLPRAEALRRFREGLPPAESLTGGAESRDALVQSFIQALARRDTAAIVDLAITRGEFAYLYYPTATQGLPPYDLEPGLMWFMLFEASNQGIRRALQTYGGKPLRMLDYDCGSGGVQEGENRVYGPCVVRWRAESGDTVSARLLSQVVERGGRFKVLSYANKLR
;
A
#
# COMPACT_ATOMS: atom_id res chain seq x y z
N VAL A 1 28.43 -7.07 -2.99
CA VAL A 1 27.24 -6.24 -2.70
C VAL A 1 27.52 -4.84 -3.22
N LEU A 2 26.64 -4.26 -4.05
CA LEU A 2 26.81 -2.88 -4.50
C LEU A 2 26.52 -1.91 -3.34
N PRO A 3 27.22 -0.76 -3.24
CA PRO A 3 26.83 0.29 -2.30
C PRO A 3 25.36 0.68 -2.51
N ARG A 4 24.62 0.93 -1.42
CA ARG A 4 23.19 1.27 -1.46
C ARG A 4 22.85 2.38 -2.46
N ALA A 5 23.66 3.45 -2.48
CA ALA A 5 23.46 4.57 -3.40
C ALA A 5 23.55 4.14 -4.87
N GLU A 6 24.50 3.24 -5.20
CA GLU A 6 24.66 2.70 -6.56
C GLU A 6 23.54 1.71 -6.91
N ALA A 7 23.12 0.86 -5.97
CA ALA A 7 21.97 -0.01 -6.16
C ALA A 7 20.69 0.79 -6.42
N LEU A 8 20.47 1.87 -5.66
CA LEU A 8 19.34 2.77 -5.86
C LEU A 8 19.43 3.55 -7.18
N ARG A 9 20.62 4.01 -7.57
CA ARG A 9 20.84 4.67 -8.86
C ARG A 9 20.45 3.73 -10.01
N ARG A 10 20.92 2.48 -9.97
CA ARG A 10 20.56 1.44 -10.96
C ARG A 10 19.07 1.12 -10.94
N PHE A 11 18.45 1.01 -9.76
CA PHE A 11 17.02 0.73 -9.65
C PHE A 11 16.15 1.83 -10.28
N ARG A 12 16.64 3.07 -10.29
CA ARG A 12 15.99 4.24 -10.92
C ARG A 12 16.21 4.35 -12.43
N GLU A 13 17.10 3.55 -13.02
CA GLU A 13 17.35 3.60 -14.47
C GLU A 13 16.05 3.31 -15.24
N GLY A 14 15.67 4.23 -16.13
CA GLY A 14 14.44 4.15 -16.92
C GLY A 14 13.15 4.52 -16.17
N LEU A 15 13.21 4.93 -14.90
CA LEU A 15 12.05 5.42 -14.15
C LEU A 15 11.98 6.95 -14.22
N PRO A 16 10.79 7.53 -14.45
CA PRO A 16 10.62 8.97 -14.29
C PRO A 16 10.80 9.35 -12.81
N PRO A 17 11.42 10.51 -12.51
CA PRO A 17 11.45 11.05 -11.16
C PRO A 17 10.02 11.22 -10.62
N ALA A 18 9.81 10.81 -9.36
CA ALA A 18 8.57 11.08 -8.64
C ALA A 18 8.86 12.13 -7.56
N GLU A 19 8.07 13.20 -7.54
CA GLU A 19 8.17 14.29 -6.56
C GLU A 19 7.03 14.24 -5.52
N SER A 20 5.93 13.58 -5.87
CA SER A 20 4.74 13.43 -5.03
C SER A 20 4.05 12.09 -5.27
N LEU A 21 3.12 11.72 -4.38
CA LEU A 21 2.25 10.56 -4.58
C LEU A 21 1.14 10.93 -5.58
N THR A 22 1.42 10.75 -6.88
CA THR A 22 0.53 11.12 -7.98
C THR A 22 -0.77 10.33 -7.92
N GLY A 23 -1.91 11.01 -7.86
CA GLY A 23 -3.21 10.35 -7.69
C GLY A 23 -3.46 9.81 -6.27
N GLY A 24 -2.64 10.21 -5.29
CA GLY A 24 -2.86 9.87 -3.90
C GLY A 24 -4.17 10.45 -3.36
N ALA A 25 -4.84 9.69 -2.50
CA ALA A 25 -6.05 10.14 -1.82
C ALA A 25 -5.75 11.31 -0.87
N GLU A 26 -6.77 12.12 -0.57
CA GLU A 26 -6.67 13.30 0.32
C GLU A 26 -6.68 12.93 1.81
N SER A 27 -7.10 11.72 2.13
CA SER A 27 -7.12 11.19 3.49
C SER A 27 -7.04 9.67 3.49
N ARG A 28 -6.74 9.10 4.67
CA ARG A 28 -6.85 7.64 4.89
C ARG A 28 -8.28 7.14 4.68
N ASP A 29 -9.27 7.91 5.11
CA ASP A 29 -10.70 7.58 4.89
C ASP A 29 -11.00 7.42 3.40
N ALA A 30 -10.60 8.42 2.59
CA ALA A 30 -10.82 8.42 1.15
C ALA A 30 -10.08 7.26 0.46
N LEU A 31 -8.87 6.92 0.91
CA LEU A 31 -8.11 5.79 0.38
C LEU A 31 -8.81 4.45 0.65
N VAL A 32 -9.19 4.20 1.90
CA VAL A 32 -9.84 2.94 2.31
C VAL A 32 -11.22 2.81 1.64
N GLN A 33 -11.98 3.90 1.57
CA GLN A 33 -13.28 3.92 0.90
C GLN A 33 -13.14 3.63 -0.60
N SER A 34 -12.17 4.24 -1.28
CA SER A 34 -11.88 3.99 -2.69
C SER A 34 -11.51 2.53 -2.94
N PHE A 35 -10.70 1.94 -2.05
CA PHE A 35 -10.34 0.53 -2.13
C PHE A 35 -11.54 -0.39 -1.97
N ILE A 36 -12.41 -0.16 -0.98
CA ILE A 36 -13.63 -0.98 -0.76
C ILE A 36 -14.58 -0.87 -1.95
N GLN A 37 -14.74 0.33 -2.51
CA GLN A 37 -15.55 0.53 -3.70
C GLN A 37 -14.99 -0.20 -4.93
N ALA A 38 -13.67 -0.12 -5.16
CA ALA A 38 -13.01 -0.84 -6.25
C ALA A 38 -13.15 -2.36 -6.07
N LEU A 39 -12.97 -2.86 -4.84
CA LEU A 39 -13.15 -4.27 -4.51
C LEU A 39 -14.60 -4.73 -4.76
N ALA A 40 -15.59 -3.97 -4.31
CA ALA A 40 -17.01 -4.28 -4.53
C ALA A 40 -17.36 -4.35 -6.03
N ARG A 41 -16.75 -3.50 -6.86
CA ARG A 41 -16.91 -3.52 -8.33
C ARG A 41 -16.01 -4.52 -9.05
N ARG A 42 -15.11 -5.21 -8.33
CA ARG A 42 -14.06 -6.06 -8.91
C ARG A 42 -13.16 -5.28 -9.91
N ASP A 43 -12.98 -3.99 -9.66
CA ASP A 43 -12.23 -3.07 -10.51
C ASP A 43 -10.73 -3.16 -10.21
N THR A 44 -10.05 -4.02 -10.97
CA THR A 44 -8.62 -4.30 -10.75
C THR A 44 -7.74 -3.11 -11.11
N ALA A 45 -8.14 -2.30 -12.09
CA ALA A 45 -7.40 -1.11 -12.50
C ALA A 45 -7.42 -0.07 -11.37
N ALA A 46 -8.60 0.23 -10.83
CA ALA A 46 -8.72 1.14 -9.70
C ALA A 46 -7.94 0.65 -8.48
N ILE A 47 -7.92 -0.66 -8.19
CA ILE A 47 -7.09 -1.19 -7.07
C ILE A 47 -5.61 -0.90 -7.31
N VAL A 48 -5.11 -1.15 -8.52
CA VAL A 48 -3.69 -0.92 -8.87
C VAL A 48 -3.34 0.57 -8.75
N ASP A 49 -4.22 1.48 -9.17
CA ASP A 49 -3.98 2.92 -9.14
C ASP A 49 -3.90 3.50 -7.71
N LEU A 50 -4.50 2.83 -6.72
CA LEU A 50 -4.40 3.23 -5.31
C LEU A 50 -3.04 2.90 -4.68
N ALA A 51 -2.24 2.05 -5.33
CA ALA A 51 -0.95 1.61 -4.83
C ALA A 51 0.18 2.56 -5.23
N ILE A 52 1.24 2.54 -4.43
CA ILE A 52 2.51 3.16 -4.79
C ILE A 52 3.08 2.52 -6.06
N THR A 53 3.51 3.36 -6.99
CA THR A 53 4.20 2.95 -8.21
C THR A 53 5.67 2.61 -7.93
N ARG A 54 6.32 1.91 -8.86
CA ARG A 54 7.76 1.63 -8.75
C ARG A 54 8.61 2.90 -8.66
N GLY A 55 8.23 3.96 -9.39
CA GLY A 55 8.89 5.26 -9.34
C GLY A 55 8.72 5.94 -7.97
N GLU A 56 7.50 6.04 -7.47
CA GLU A 56 7.25 6.58 -6.13
C GLU A 56 7.98 5.79 -5.05
N PHE A 57 8.05 4.45 -5.17
CA PHE A 57 8.86 3.63 -4.28
C PHE A 57 10.34 4.04 -4.33
N ALA A 58 10.91 4.14 -5.54
CA ALA A 58 12.32 4.43 -5.74
C ALA A 58 12.73 5.84 -5.25
N TYR A 59 11.87 6.83 -5.47
CA TYR A 59 12.20 8.24 -5.24
C TYR A 59 11.70 8.75 -3.89
N LEU A 60 10.52 8.30 -3.44
CA LEU A 60 9.85 8.89 -2.28
C LEU A 60 9.95 8.01 -1.03
N TYR A 61 9.86 6.69 -1.18
CA TYR A 61 9.79 5.78 -0.03
C TYR A 61 11.14 5.14 0.34
N TYR A 62 11.77 4.40 -0.58
CA TYR A 62 13.00 3.65 -0.32
C TYR A 62 14.15 4.45 0.31
N PRO A 63 14.41 5.72 -0.07
CA PRO A 63 15.52 6.50 0.50
C PRO A 63 15.49 6.61 2.02
N THR A 64 14.30 6.58 2.62
CA THR A 64 14.11 6.76 4.07
C THR A 64 13.48 5.55 4.75
N ALA A 65 13.18 4.48 3.99
CA ALA A 65 12.60 3.26 4.53
C ALA A 65 13.58 2.54 5.48
N THR A 66 13.11 2.19 6.67
CA THR A 66 13.96 1.63 7.73
C THR A 66 14.67 0.34 7.30
N GLN A 67 14.01 -0.52 6.53
CA GLN A 67 14.62 -1.78 6.04
C GLN A 67 15.70 -1.55 4.99
N GLY A 68 15.66 -0.41 4.28
CA GLY A 68 16.69 -0.03 3.33
C GLY A 68 17.90 0.63 3.99
N LEU A 69 17.87 0.90 5.30
CA LEU A 69 18.95 1.51 6.05
C LEU A 69 19.71 0.47 6.89
N PRO A 70 20.94 0.78 7.35
CA PRO A 70 21.65 -0.07 8.29
C PRO A 70 20.81 -0.31 9.56
N PRO A 71 20.89 -1.52 10.17
CA PRO A 71 21.77 -2.64 9.81
C PRO A 71 21.19 -3.60 8.77
N TYR A 72 19.98 -3.37 8.26
CA TYR A 72 19.30 -4.29 7.35
C TYR A 72 19.82 -4.19 5.92
N ASP A 73 20.10 -2.96 5.45
CA ASP A 73 20.68 -2.65 4.13
C ASP A 73 20.03 -3.42 2.96
N LEU A 74 18.70 -3.55 3.02
CA LEU A 74 17.96 -4.31 2.03
C LEU A 74 18.01 -3.59 0.68
N GLU A 75 18.44 -4.31 -0.36
CA GLU A 75 18.58 -3.78 -1.72
C GLU A 75 17.20 -3.33 -2.29
N PRO A 76 17.12 -2.18 -2.98
CA PRO A 76 15.84 -1.61 -3.42
C PRO A 76 15.04 -2.53 -4.36
N GLY A 77 15.70 -3.25 -5.26
CA GLY A 77 15.08 -4.25 -6.12
C GLY A 77 14.45 -5.38 -5.34
N LEU A 78 15.16 -5.96 -4.38
CA LEU A 78 14.66 -7.02 -3.52
C LEU A 78 13.47 -6.52 -2.65
N MET A 79 13.59 -5.33 -2.07
CA MET A 79 12.53 -4.75 -1.25
C MET A 79 11.26 -4.48 -2.08
N TRP A 80 11.39 -3.90 -3.27
CA TRP A 80 10.28 -3.70 -4.20
C TRP A 80 9.63 -5.04 -4.59
N PHE A 81 10.44 -6.04 -4.95
CA PHE A 81 9.95 -7.37 -5.31
C PHE A 81 9.11 -8.00 -4.20
N MET A 82 9.61 -7.98 -2.96
CA MET A 82 8.85 -8.53 -1.81
C MET A 82 7.54 -7.79 -1.57
N LEU A 83 7.55 -6.45 -1.64
CA LEU A 83 6.33 -5.63 -1.50
C LEU A 83 5.31 -5.94 -2.59
N PHE A 84 5.76 -6.03 -3.83
CA PHE A 84 4.91 -6.25 -5.01
C PHE A 84 4.32 -7.67 -5.01
N GLU A 85 5.13 -8.70 -4.75
CA GLU A 85 4.67 -10.09 -4.71
C GLU A 85 3.67 -10.33 -3.58
N ALA A 86 3.95 -9.84 -2.37
CA ALA A 86 3.03 -9.95 -1.24
C ALA A 86 1.70 -9.23 -1.53
N SER A 87 1.79 -8.07 -2.19
CA SER A 87 0.62 -7.28 -2.61
C SER A 87 -0.23 -8.00 -3.65
N ASN A 88 0.38 -8.55 -4.70
CA ASN A 88 -0.35 -9.28 -5.74
C ASN A 88 -1.11 -10.49 -5.19
N GLN A 89 -0.48 -11.25 -4.30
CA GLN A 89 -1.14 -12.38 -3.64
C GLN A 89 -2.30 -11.90 -2.75
N GLY A 90 -2.11 -10.81 -2.02
CA GLY A 90 -3.15 -10.18 -1.20
C GLY A 90 -4.35 -9.70 -2.00
N ILE A 91 -4.13 -8.95 -3.08
CA ILE A 91 -5.18 -8.45 -3.98
C ILE A 91 -5.95 -9.61 -4.61
N ARG A 92 -5.26 -10.62 -5.14
CA ARG A 92 -5.91 -11.80 -5.75
C ARG A 92 -6.83 -12.50 -4.76
N ARG A 93 -6.37 -12.69 -3.52
CA ARG A 93 -7.17 -13.31 -2.48
C ARG A 93 -8.38 -12.44 -2.09
N ALA A 94 -8.18 -11.14 -1.89
CA ALA A 94 -9.27 -10.22 -1.59
C ALA A 94 -10.35 -10.20 -2.69
N LEU A 95 -9.94 -10.13 -3.97
CA LEU A 95 -10.85 -10.20 -5.12
C LEU A 95 -11.58 -11.54 -5.22
N GLN A 96 -10.92 -12.66 -4.91
CA GLN A 96 -11.55 -13.97 -4.90
C GLN A 96 -12.60 -14.09 -3.79
N THR A 97 -12.31 -13.57 -2.60
CA THR A 97 -13.20 -13.72 -1.43
C THR A 97 -14.35 -12.72 -1.44
N TYR A 98 -14.07 -11.45 -1.78
CA TYR A 98 -14.99 -10.33 -1.59
C TYR A 98 -15.32 -9.56 -2.88
N GLY A 99 -14.56 -9.79 -3.97
CA GLY A 99 -14.72 -9.02 -5.19
C GLY A 99 -16.08 -9.25 -5.87
N GLY A 100 -16.72 -8.18 -6.33
CA GLY A 100 -18.01 -8.24 -7.02
C GLY A 100 -19.24 -8.36 -6.09
N LYS A 101 -19.05 -8.22 -4.78
CA LYS A 101 -20.12 -8.27 -3.77
C LYS A 101 -20.43 -6.88 -3.23
N PRO A 102 -21.66 -6.61 -2.76
CA PRO A 102 -21.95 -5.38 -2.02
C PRO A 102 -21.13 -5.32 -0.72
N LEU A 103 -20.30 -4.30 -0.57
CA LEU A 103 -19.49 -4.06 0.64
C LEU A 103 -19.86 -2.68 1.20
N ARG A 104 -20.67 -2.64 2.27
CA ARG A 104 -20.97 -1.38 2.96
C ARG A 104 -19.97 -1.16 4.07
N MET A 105 -18.96 -0.34 3.81
CA MET A 105 -17.96 0.02 4.81
C MET A 105 -18.63 0.61 6.06
N LEU A 106 -18.17 0.14 7.23
CA LEU A 106 -18.61 0.63 8.53
C LEU A 106 -17.54 1.53 9.14
N ASP A 107 -16.30 1.02 9.20
CA ASP A 107 -15.14 1.75 9.68
C ASP A 107 -13.84 1.02 9.28
N TYR A 108 -12.71 1.55 9.74
CA TYR A 108 -11.40 0.91 9.64
C TYR A 108 -10.50 1.35 10.80
N ASP A 109 -9.46 0.57 11.05
CA ASP A 109 -8.39 0.90 12.00
C ASP A 109 -7.03 0.59 11.37
N CYS A 110 -6.20 1.63 11.21
CA CYS A 110 -4.82 1.55 10.70
C CYS A 110 -3.77 1.84 11.80
N GLY A 111 -4.17 1.80 13.07
CA GLY A 111 -3.40 2.30 14.20
C GLY A 111 -3.42 3.83 14.31
N SER A 112 -3.17 4.32 15.53
CA SER A 112 -3.32 5.73 15.89
C SER A 112 -2.10 6.62 15.60
N GLY A 113 -0.93 6.06 15.28
CA GLY A 113 0.30 6.87 15.25
C GLY A 113 1.36 6.37 14.27
N GLY A 114 1.02 6.32 12.97
CA GLY A 114 1.91 5.84 11.92
C GLY A 114 3.38 6.27 12.08
N VAL A 115 4.30 5.39 11.72
CA VAL A 115 5.75 5.54 11.93
C VAL A 115 6.30 6.58 10.95
N GLN A 116 7.09 7.52 11.45
CA GLN A 116 7.77 8.51 10.61
C GLN A 116 9.02 7.87 9.96
N GLU A 117 9.09 7.90 8.63
CA GLU A 117 10.22 7.43 7.83
C GLU A 117 10.68 8.56 6.89
N GLY A 118 11.56 9.42 7.41
CA GLY A 118 11.96 10.65 6.73
C GLY A 118 10.78 11.61 6.59
N GLU A 119 10.39 11.96 5.38
CA GLU A 119 9.23 12.80 5.08
C GLU A 119 7.92 11.99 4.94
N ASN A 120 8.00 10.65 4.98
CA ASN A 120 6.84 9.78 4.89
C ASN A 120 6.32 9.44 6.29
N ARG A 121 5.01 9.24 6.38
CA ARG A 121 4.37 8.58 7.53
C ARG A 121 3.73 7.29 7.07
N VAL A 122 4.10 6.18 7.70
CA VAL A 122 3.63 4.83 7.33
C VAL A 122 2.67 4.32 8.39
N TYR A 123 1.45 3.99 7.98
CA TYR A 123 0.40 3.45 8.81
C TYR A 123 0.20 1.96 8.55
N GLY A 124 -0.42 1.27 9.50
CA GLY A 124 -0.89 -0.10 9.33
C GLY A 124 -0.33 -1.08 10.37
N PRO A 125 -0.84 -2.32 10.37
CA PRO A 125 -1.82 -2.86 9.42
C PRO A 125 -3.20 -2.21 9.52
N CYS A 126 -3.92 -2.12 8.40
CA CYS A 126 -5.29 -1.61 8.35
C CYS A 126 -6.32 -2.76 8.34
N VAL A 127 -7.12 -2.84 9.39
CA VAL A 127 -8.30 -3.69 9.46
C VAL A 127 -9.50 -2.89 8.98
N VAL A 128 -10.22 -3.40 7.98
CA VAL A 128 -11.43 -2.76 7.47
C VAL A 128 -12.63 -3.57 7.90
N ARG A 129 -13.68 -2.88 8.36
CA ARG A 129 -14.95 -3.49 8.74
C ARG A 129 -16.04 -3.06 7.79
N TRP A 130 -16.84 -4.03 7.32
CA TRP A 130 -17.98 -3.76 6.45
C TRP A 130 -19.13 -4.70 6.76
N ARG A 131 -20.33 -4.29 6.36
CA ARG A 131 -21.51 -5.15 6.35
C ARG A 131 -21.57 -5.92 5.03
N ALA A 132 -21.62 -7.24 5.14
CA ALA A 132 -21.82 -8.15 4.01
C ALA A 132 -23.31 -8.19 3.61
N GLU A 133 -23.58 -8.79 2.45
CA GLU A 133 -24.94 -9.00 1.95
C GLU A 133 -25.81 -9.84 2.90
N SER A 134 -25.22 -10.79 3.62
CA SER A 134 -25.91 -11.58 4.65
C SER A 134 -26.39 -10.74 5.85
N GLY A 135 -25.93 -9.50 5.98
CA GLY A 135 -26.14 -8.64 7.16
C GLY A 135 -25.02 -8.76 8.19
N ASP A 136 -24.14 -9.76 8.06
CA ASP A 136 -23.01 -9.97 8.97
C ASP A 136 -21.99 -8.84 8.87
N THR A 137 -21.33 -8.56 10.00
CA THR A 137 -20.16 -7.68 10.03
C THR A 137 -18.92 -8.52 9.75
N VAL A 138 -18.19 -8.17 8.69
CA VAL A 138 -16.92 -8.79 8.35
C VAL A 138 -15.80 -7.82 8.65
N SER A 139 -14.74 -8.33 9.27
CA SER A 139 -13.50 -7.61 9.53
C SER A 139 -12.37 -8.34 8.83
N ALA A 140 -11.56 -7.63 8.05
CA ALA A 140 -10.36 -8.21 7.47
C ALA A 140 -9.23 -7.19 7.39
N ARG A 141 -8.01 -7.66 7.61
CA ARG A 141 -6.81 -6.92 7.25
C ARG A 141 -6.67 -6.95 5.72
N LEU A 142 -6.94 -5.82 5.06
CA LEU A 142 -6.89 -5.71 3.60
C LEU A 142 -5.68 -4.91 3.11
N LEU A 143 -5.29 -3.87 3.85
CA LEU A 143 -4.11 -3.07 3.57
C LEU A 143 -3.06 -3.37 4.64
N SER A 144 -1.87 -3.80 4.24
CA SER A 144 -0.78 -4.03 5.19
C SER A 144 -0.14 -2.72 5.61
N GLN A 145 0.11 -1.83 4.66
CA GLN A 145 0.68 -0.52 4.94
C GLN A 145 0.10 0.54 4.02
N VAL A 146 -0.09 1.73 4.57
CA VAL A 146 -0.46 2.96 3.85
C VAL A 146 0.65 3.97 4.07
N VAL A 147 1.09 4.62 3.00
CA VAL A 147 2.08 5.70 3.06
C VAL A 147 1.39 7.04 2.88
N GLU A 148 1.74 7.99 3.73
CA GLU A 148 1.41 9.41 3.60
C GLU A 148 2.66 10.21 3.28
N ARG A 149 2.54 11.13 2.34
CA ARG A 149 3.56 12.14 2.03
C ARG A 149 2.90 13.40 1.50
N GLY A 150 3.21 14.55 2.08
CA GLY A 150 2.66 15.83 1.62
C GLY A 150 1.13 15.88 1.64
N GLY A 151 0.49 15.25 2.63
CA GLY A 151 -0.98 15.18 2.75
C GLY A 151 -1.67 14.27 1.73
N ARG A 152 -0.91 13.47 0.96
CA ARG A 152 -1.45 12.48 0.02
C ARG A 152 -1.20 11.07 0.53
N PHE A 153 -2.14 10.17 0.28
CA PHE A 153 -2.14 8.80 0.80
C PHE A 153 -2.20 7.77 -0.32
N LYS A 154 -1.37 6.72 -0.23
CA LYS A 154 -1.39 5.56 -1.12
C LYS A 154 -1.20 4.25 -0.36
N VAL A 155 -1.66 3.14 -0.95
CA VAL A 155 -1.36 1.81 -0.42
C VAL A 155 0.10 1.49 -0.71
N LEU A 156 0.88 1.24 0.33
CA LEU A 156 2.26 0.76 0.21
C LEU A 156 2.30 -0.75 -0.04
N SER A 157 1.42 -1.50 0.64
CA SER A 157 1.27 -2.93 0.40
C SER A 157 -0.11 -3.47 0.82
N TYR A 158 -0.58 -4.50 0.12
CA TYR A 158 -1.81 -5.21 0.47
C TYR A 158 -1.55 -6.40 1.40
N ALA A 159 -2.59 -6.84 2.10
CA ALA A 159 -2.48 -7.93 3.04
C ALA A 159 -2.54 -9.30 2.36
N ASN A 160 -1.48 -10.09 2.52
CA ASN A 160 -1.45 -11.48 2.06
C ASN A 160 -2.15 -12.45 3.05
N LYS A 161 -2.70 -11.96 4.17
CA LYS A 161 -3.53 -12.76 5.08
C LYS A 161 -4.74 -11.92 5.48
N LEU A 162 -5.93 -12.50 5.39
CA LEU A 162 -7.21 -11.83 5.65
C LEU A 162 -7.72 -12.05 7.09
N ARG A 163 -6.84 -12.48 8.02
CA ARG A 163 -7.17 -12.72 9.42
C ARG A 163 -6.76 -11.52 10.28
#